data_AF-A0A212C1T4-F1
#
_entry.id   AF-A0A212C1T4-F1
#
_cell.length_a   1.000
_cell.length_b   1.000
_cell.length_c   1.000
_cell.angle_alpha   90.00
_cell.angle_beta   90.00
_cell.angle_gamma   90.00
#
_symmetry.space_group_name_H-M   'P 1'
#
loop_
_entity.id
_entity.type
_entity.pdbx_description
1 polymer ?
#
loop_
_entity_poly.entity_id
_entity_poly.type
_entity_poly.pdbx_seq_one_letter_code
_entity_poly.pdbx_strand_id
1 'polypeptide(L)'
;MASPSQRFNSSLDDNRQVNFRKKLLIINLALGDGDVEGLKFLCQDYITPRKLEKCSRALDIFEYLLQRELLSAEDPFFLAELLYTIQQEVLLQHIGYTKEQVQSWLHARRRVSHFRNLLYELSEGITSEDLKSMIFLLRGSVPNIQMTSRSFLTYLEKKDKIGEDNVTLLENLCQHIVPKLMEKLDKYKREV
;
A
#
# COMPACT_ATOMS: atom_id res chain seq x y z
N MET A 1 -13.53 23.60 37.38
CA MET A 1 -12.62 22.67 38.09
C MET A 1 -12.84 21.30 37.47
N ALA A 2 -11.87 20.74 36.74
CA ALA A 2 -12.03 19.43 36.11
C ALA A 2 -11.98 18.32 37.18
N SER A 3 -12.93 17.39 37.14
CA SER A 3 -13.03 16.29 38.10
C SER A 3 -11.78 15.39 38.04
N PRO A 4 -11.32 14.80 39.16
CA PRO A 4 -10.12 13.96 39.20
C PRO A 4 -10.13 12.85 38.13
N SER A 5 -11.28 12.24 37.89
CA SER A 5 -11.48 11.19 36.89
C SER A 5 -11.19 11.64 35.45
N GLN A 6 -11.42 12.92 35.11
CA GLN A 6 -11.12 13.46 33.77
C GLN A 6 -9.63 13.69 33.56
N ARG A 7 -8.88 14.06 34.62
CA ARG A 7 -7.42 14.23 34.56
C ARG A 7 -6.66 12.90 34.49
N PHE A 8 -7.18 11.86 35.14
CA PHE A 8 -6.59 10.52 35.06
C PHE A 8 -6.80 9.88 33.69
N ASN A 9 -7.99 10.04 33.08
CA ASN A 9 -8.25 9.52 31.74
C ASN A 9 -7.41 10.23 30.66
N SER A 10 -7.26 11.56 30.72
CA SER A 10 -6.43 12.29 29.77
C SER A 10 -4.95 11.84 29.80
N SER A 11 -4.39 11.62 30.99
CA SER A 11 -3.01 11.17 31.14
C SER A 11 -2.76 9.74 30.61
N LEU A 12 -3.77 8.87 30.69
CA LEU A 12 -3.69 7.50 30.17
C LEU A 12 -3.77 7.47 28.64
N ASP A 13 -4.65 8.27 28.05
CA ASP A 13 -4.79 8.39 26.60
C ASP A 13 -3.53 9.03 25.99
N ASP A 14 -2.97 10.06 26.63
CA ASP A 14 -1.68 10.65 26.23
C ASP A 14 -0.56 9.60 26.23
N ASN A 15 -0.48 8.78 27.28
CA ASN A 15 0.53 7.72 27.37
C ASN A 15 0.35 6.64 26.30
N ARG A 16 -0.90 6.26 25.97
CA ARG A 16 -1.20 5.30 24.89
C ARG A 16 -0.76 5.85 23.54
N GLN A 17 -1.10 7.11 23.25
CA GLN A 17 -0.74 7.75 21.99
C GLN A 17 0.78 7.90 21.84
N VAL A 18 1.49 8.30 22.90
CA VAL A 18 2.95 8.38 22.92
C VAL A 18 3.57 7.00 22.69
N ASN A 19 3.07 5.95 23.36
CA ASN A 19 3.56 4.60 23.15
C ASN A 19 3.31 4.08 21.73
N PHE A 20 2.17 4.44 21.13
CA PHE A 20 1.89 4.11 19.74
C PHE A 20 2.84 4.82 18.77
N ARG A 21 3.09 6.12 18.97
CA ARG A 21 4.08 6.86 18.17
C ARG A 21 5.49 6.29 18.28
N LYS A 22 5.90 5.79 19.45
CA LYS A 22 7.17 5.06 19.61
C LYS A 22 7.22 3.79 18.75
N LYS A 23 6.13 3.02 18.69
CA LYS A 23 6.03 1.82 17.82
C LYS A 23 6.15 2.20 16.34
N LEU A 24 5.46 3.26 15.91
CA LEU A 24 5.55 3.78 14.54
C LEU A 24 6.98 4.20 14.17
N LEU A 25 7.71 4.80 15.12
CA LEU A 25 9.12 5.15 14.90
C LEU A 25 10.00 3.91 14.70
N ILE A 26 9.81 2.86 15.51
CA ILE A 26 10.54 1.59 15.36
C ILE A 26 10.27 0.98 13.99
N ILE A 27 9.00 0.91 13.58
CA ILE A 27 8.61 0.39 12.25
C ILE A 27 9.26 1.23 11.15
N ASN A 28 9.16 2.56 11.23
CA ASN A 28 9.77 3.46 10.25
C ASN A 28 11.28 3.21 10.08
N LEU A 29 12.01 2.96 11.17
CA LEU A 29 13.46 2.73 11.12
C LEU A 29 13.83 1.38 10.48
N ALA A 30 12.91 0.43 10.45
CA ALA A 30 13.11 -0.90 9.85
C ALA A 30 12.71 -0.95 8.37
N LEU A 31 11.97 0.04 7.87
CA LEU A 31 11.52 0.11 6.48
C LEU A 31 12.56 0.82 5.60
N GLY A 32 12.96 0.16 4.52
CA GLY A 32 13.87 0.72 3.52
C GLY A 32 13.14 1.54 2.45
N ASP A 33 13.91 2.17 1.55
CA ASP A 33 13.35 3.01 0.48
C ASP A 33 12.35 2.26 -0.42
N GLY A 34 12.63 0.99 -0.73
CA GLY A 34 11.74 0.14 -1.53
C GLY A 34 10.38 -0.09 -0.85
N ASP A 35 10.37 -0.28 0.48
CA ASP A 35 9.16 -0.44 1.28
C ASP A 35 8.37 0.88 1.33
N VAL A 36 9.07 2.01 1.51
CA VAL A 36 8.45 3.35 1.49
C VAL A 36 7.76 3.62 0.16
N GLU A 37 8.39 3.29 -0.96
CA GLU A 37 7.76 3.40 -2.28
C GLU A 37 6.57 2.45 -2.44
N GLY A 38 6.61 1.26 -1.83
CA GLY A 38 5.47 0.34 -1.79
C GLY A 38 4.30 0.92 -0.99
N LEU A 39 4.57 1.47 0.19
CA LEU A 39 3.57 2.15 1.02
C LEU A 39 2.96 3.35 0.31
N LYS A 40 3.77 4.17 -0.39
CA LYS A 40 3.26 5.28 -1.20
C LYS A 40 2.28 4.79 -2.25
N PHE A 41 2.63 3.72 -2.96
CA PHE A 41 1.78 3.14 -3.99
C PHE A 41 0.44 2.65 -3.42
N LEU A 42 0.48 1.87 -2.33
CA LEU A 42 -0.72 1.34 -1.68
C LEU A 42 -1.62 2.43 -1.08
N CYS A 43 -1.05 3.58 -0.70
CA CYS A 43 -1.80 4.70 -0.13
C CYS A 43 -2.31 5.70 -1.18
N GLN A 44 -2.18 5.46 -2.49
CA GLN A 44 -2.59 6.40 -3.54
C GLN A 44 -4.08 6.77 -3.52
N ASP A 45 -4.94 5.85 -3.06
CA ASP A 45 -6.39 6.08 -2.95
C ASP A 45 -6.75 6.98 -1.75
N TYR A 46 -5.78 7.20 -0.85
CA TYR A 46 -5.96 7.91 0.40
C TYR A 46 -5.16 9.22 0.44
N ILE A 47 -3.97 9.24 -0.15
CA ILE A 47 -3.05 10.38 -0.06
C ILE A 47 -2.78 10.87 -1.47
N THR A 48 -2.95 12.18 -1.69
CA THR A 48 -2.76 12.76 -3.02
C THR A 48 -1.31 12.56 -3.51
N PRO A 49 -1.09 12.39 -4.83
CA PRO A 49 0.25 12.18 -5.38
C PRO A 49 1.26 13.25 -4.94
N ARG A 50 0.85 14.53 -4.92
CA ARG A 50 1.68 15.65 -4.47
C ARG A 50 2.14 15.53 -3.01
N LYS A 51 1.34 14.91 -2.14
CA LYS A 51 1.73 14.66 -0.74
C LYS A 51 2.65 13.45 -0.63
N LEU A 52 2.36 12.39 -1.38
CA LEU A 52 3.20 11.18 -1.44
C LEU A 52 4.60 11.47 -1.98
N GLU A 53 4.73 12.33 -2.99
CA GLU A 53 6.02 12.77 -3.55
C GLU A 53 6.93 13.45 -2.51
N LYS A 54 6.34 14.09 -1.48
CA LYS A 54 7.09 14.75 -0.40
C LYS A 54 7.46 13.80 0.74
N CYS A 55 6.90 12.60 0.79
CA CYS A 55 7.22 11.63 1.82
C CYS A 55 8.59 11.04 1.51
N SER A 56 9.58 11.25 2.37
CA SER A 56 10.89 10.63 2.24
C SER A 56 11.04 9.42 3.16
N ARG A 57 10.18 9.30 4.17
CA ARG A 57 10.20 8.21 5.16
C ARG A 57 8.79 7.66 5.36
N ALA A 58 8.70 6.42 5.85
CA ALA A 58 7.42 5.82 6.21
C ALA A 58 6.66 6.64 7.26
N LEU A 59 7.38 7.32 8.18
CA LEU A 59 6.79 8.18 9.19
C LEU A 59 5.96 9.32 8.59
N ASP A 60 6.36 9.87 7.44
CA ASP A 60 5.61 10.95 6.79
C ASP A 60 4.25 10.44 6.29
N ILE A 61 4.20 9.18 5.82
CA ILE A 61 2.96 8.49 5.43
C ILE A 61 2.11 8.22 6.67
N PHE A 62 2.71 7.70 7.75
CA PHE A 62 1.99 7.40 8.99
C PHE A 62 1.34 8.65 9.60
N GLU A 63 2.00 9.80 9.57
CA GLU A 63 1.41 11.08 10.01
C GLU A 63 0.18 11.46 9.17
N TYR A 64 0.20 11.25 7.85
CA TYR A 64 -1.00 11.46 7.03
C TYR A 64 -2.13 10.48 7.36
N LEU A 65 -1.81 9.21 7.65
CA LEU A 65 -2.82 8.22 8.03
C LEU A 65 -3.44 8.55 9.41
N LEU A 66 -2.63 8.99 10.37
CA LEU A 66 -3.09 9.49 11.67
C LEU A 66 -4.02 10.70 11.51
N GLN A 67 -3.61 11.69 10.72
CA GLN A 67 -4.40 12.92 10.47
C GLN A 67 -5.74 12.65 9.78
N ARG A 68 -5.86 11.55 9.02
CA ARG A 68 -7.09 11.15 8.34
C ARG A 68 -7.88 10.10 9.12
N GLU A 69 -7.49 9.79 10.35
CA GLU A 69 -8.14 8.78 11.20
C GLU A 69 -8.18 7.38 10.56
N LEU A 70 -7.25 7.10 9.63
CA LEU A 70 -7.06 5.78 9.02
C LEU A 70 -6.13 4.89 9.85
N LEU A 71 -5.44 5.48 10.81
CA LEU A 71 -4.50 4.85 11.72
C LEU A 71 -4.69 5.44 13.10
N SER A 72 -4.81 4.62 14.14
CA SER A 72 -4.83 5.05 15.53
C SER A 72 -4.23 3.98 16.45
N ALA A 73 -4.07 4.31 17.73
CA ALA A 73 -3.59 3.35 18.72
C ALA A 73 -4.61 2.22 18.98
N GLU A 74 -5.89 2.53 18.81
CA GLU A 74 -7.04 1.65 19.03
C GLU A 74 -7.30 0.77 17.81
N ASP A 75 -7.11 1.29 16.60
CA ASP A 75 -7.25 0.56 15.35
C ASP A 75 -6.01 0.72 14.45
N PRO A 76 -4.94 -0.05 14.70
CA PRO A 76 -3.77 -0.06 13.84
C PRO A 76 -3.89 -1.06 12.67
N PHE A 77 -5.07 -1.62 12.41
CA PHE A 77 -5.23 -2.68 11.40
C PHE A 77 -4.79 -2.26 10.01
N PHE A 78 -5.03 -1.00 9.61
CA PHE A 78 -4.61 -0.55 8.29
C PHE A 78 -3.09 -0.62 8.11
N LEU A 79 -2.33 -0.28 9.15
CA LEU A 79 -0.88 -0.44 9.11
C LEU A 79 -0.48 -1.92 9.08
N ALA A 80 -1.22 -2.79 9.77
CA ALA A 80 -0.99 -4.23 9.72
C ALA A 80 -1.21 -4.80 8.30
N GLU A 81 -2.28 -4.38 7.62
CA GLU A 81 -2.53 -4.71 6.21
C GLU A 81 -1.40 -4.21 5.31
N LEU A 82 -0.99 -2.94 5.44
CA LEU A 82 0.09 -2.37 4.64
C LEU A 82 1.40 -3.16 4.81
N LEU A 83 1.80 -3.44 6.05
CA LEU A 83 3.01 -4.20 6.38
C LEU A 83 2.96 -5.64 5.83
N TYR A 84 1.79 -6.28 5.93
CA TYR A 84 1.57 -7.61 5.34
C TYR A 84 1.73 -7.58 3.81
N THR A 85 1.12 -6.59 3.14
CA THR A 85 1.18 -6.47 1.68
C THR A 85 2.59 -6.21 1.17
N ILE A 86 3.38 -5.39 1.85
CA ILE A 86 4.80 -5.14 1.49
C ILE A 86 5.75 -6.23 2.02
N GLN A 87 5.23 -7.35 2.53
CA GLN A 87 5.99 -8.51 3.02
C GLN A 87 6.88 -8.23 4.24
N GLN A 88 6.61 -7.16 5.00
CA GLN A 88 7.28 -6.81 6.25
C GLN A 88 6.56 -7.40 7.45
N GLU A 89 6.22 -8.69 7.37
CA GLU A 89 5.38 -9.41 8.34
C GLU A 89 6.02 -9.45 9.75
N VAL A 90 7.35 -9.42 9.82
CA VAL A 90 8.09 -9.38 11.09
C VAL A 90 7.74 -8.12 11.90
N LEU A 91 7.41 -7.02 11.24
CA LEU A 91 7.10 -5.75 11.91
C LEU A 91 5.70 -5.73 12.53
N LEU A 92 4.82 -6.67 12.17
CA LEU A 92 3.46 -6.79 12.73
C LEU A 92 3.47 -6.96 14.25
N GLN A 93 4.51 -7.61 14.79
CA GLN A 93 4.66 -7.81 16.24
C GLN A 93 4.68 -6.49 17.02
N HIS A 94 5.16 -5.39 16.42
CA HIS A 94 5.22 -4.09 17.09
C HIS A 94 3.83 -3.49 17.33
N ILE A 95 2.86 -3.85 16.49
CA ILE A 95 1.46 -3.40 16.59
C ILE A 95 0.51 -4.50 17.08
N GLY A 96 1.05 -5.62 17.54
CA GLY A 96 0.28 -6.68 18.19
C GLY A 96 -0.51 -7.58 17.22
N TYR A 97 0.00 -7.74 16.00
CA TYR A 97 -0.59 -8.62 14.99
C TYR A 97 0.36 -9.77 14.62
N THR A 98 -0.21 -10.91 14.27
CA THR A 98 0.48 -11.98 13.53
C THR A 98 0.06 -11.96 12.06
N LYS A 99 0.87 -12.61 11.21
CA LYS A 99 0.55 -12.81 9.79
C LYS A 99 -0.82 -13.46 9.60
N GLU A 100 -1.09 -14.51 10.38
CA GLU A 100 -2.32 -15.31 10.30
C GLU A 100 -3.54 -14.47 10.69
N GLN A 101 -3.42 -13.62 11.72
CA GLN A 101 -4.48 -12.70 12.12
C GLN A 101 -4.81 -11.72 11.00
N VAL A 102 -3.79 -11.07 10.42
CA VAL A 102 -4.00 -10.11 9.32
C VAL A 102 -4.67 -10.81 8.15
N GLN A 103 -4.13 -11.94 7.70
CA GLN A 103 -4.68 -12.73 6.59
C GLN A 103 -6.14 -13.13 6.84
N SER A 104 -6.46 -13.56 8.08
CA SER A 104 -7.82 -13.95 8.45
C SER A 104 -8.79 -12.77 8.43
N TRP A 105 -8.34 -11.52 8.62
CA TRP A 105 -9.21 -10.34 8.69
C TRP A 105 -9.27 -9.52 7.40
N LEU A 106 -8.40 -9.80 6.43
CA LEU A 106 -8.40 -9.08 5.14
C LEU A 106 -9.77 -9.12 4.44
N HIS A 107 -10.52 -10.23 4.52
CA HIS A 107 -11.83 -10.30 3.85
C HIS A 107 -12.87 -9.33 4.41
N ALA A 108 -12.76 -8.93 5.69
CA ALA A 108 -13.75 -8.10 6.37
C ALA A 108 -13.27 -6.68 6.67
N ARG A 109 -11.95 -6.48 6.81
CA ARG A 109 -11.36 -5.24 7.32
C ARG A 109 -10.38 -4.56 6.36
N ARG A 110 -10.14 -5.14 5.19
CA ARG A 110 -9.27 -4.59 4.14
C ARG A 110 -9.67 -3.15 3.83
N ARG A 111 -8.65 -2.29 3.75
CA ARG A 111 -8.77 -0.91 3.30
C ARG A 111 -8.09 -0.69 1.94
N VAL A 112 -7.06 -1.45 1.60
CA VAL A 112 -6.47 -1.39 0.24
C VAL A 112 -7.41 -2.11 -0.72
N SER A 113 -7.91 -1.43 -1.76
CA SER A 113 -8.84 -2.07 -2.70
C SER A 113 -8.21 -3.32 -3.35
N HIS A 114 -9.04 -4.27 -3.76
CA HIS A 114 -8.56 -5.47 -4.47
C HIS A 114 -7.75 -5.09 -5.70
N PHE A 115 -8.18 -4.04 -6.42
CA PHE A 115 -7.49 -3.55 -7.61
C PHE A 115 -6.13 -2.93 -7.27
N ARG A 116 -6.06 -2.06 -6.24
CA ARG A 116 -4.79 -1.48 -5.81
C ARG A 116 -3.78 -2.55 -5.36
N ASN A 117 -4.26 -3.56 -4.64
CA ASN A 117 -3.44 -4.69 -4.23
C ASN A 117 -2.95 -5.52 -5.44
N LEU A 118 -3.82 -5.80 -6.42
CA LEU A 118 -3.44 -6.44 -7.68
C LEU A 118 -2.32 -5.66 -8.38
N LEU A 119 -2.48 -4.35 -8.57
CA LEU A 119 -1.47 -3.54 -9.24
C LEU A 119 -0.13 -3.56 -8.50
N TYR A 120 -0.17 -3.52 -7.16
CA TYR A 120 1.04 -3.65 -6.35
C TYR A 120 1.72 -5.00 -6.60
N GLU A 121 0.97 -6.10 -6.47
CA GLU A 121 1.50 -7.45 -6.66
C GLU A 121 2.04 -7.68 -8.09
N LEU A 122 1.42 -7.10 -9.11
CA LEU A 122 1.94 -7.11 -10.48
C LEU A 122 3.24 -6.31 -10.56
N SER A 123 3.30 -5.14 -9.94
CA SER A 123 4.49 -4.28 -9.99
C SER A 123 5.73 -4.94 -9.40
N GLU A 124 5.58 -5.76 -8.35
CA GLU A 124 6.67 -6.53 -7.74
C GLU A 124 7.18 -7.66 -8.66
N GLY A 125 6.32 -8.14 -9.58
CA GLY A 125 6.63 -9.24 -10.48
C GLY A 125 7.18 -8.83 -11.85
N ILE A 126 7.09 -7.55 -12.20
CA ILE A 126 7.53 -6.97 -13.48
C ILE A 126 8.95 -6.44 -13.31
N THR A 127 9.90 -7.04 -14.04
CA THR A 127 11.28 -6.53 -14.07
C THR A 127 11.42 -5.31 -14.98
N SER A 128 12.54 -4.60 -14.88
CA SER A 128 12.84 -3.48 -15.77
C SER A 128 12.87 -3.87 -17.25
N GLU A 129 13.23 -5.11 -17.60
CA GLU A 129 13.24 -5.58 -18.98
C GLU A 129 11.85 -5.96 -19.49
N ASP A 130 11.04 -6.59 -18.62
CA ASP A 130 9.63 -6.83 -18.89
C ASP A 130 8.90 -5.51 -19.14
N LEU A 131 9.17 -4.50 -18.31
CA LEU A 131 8.57 -3.17 -18.44
C LEU A 131 8.93 -2.51 -19.77
N LYS A 132 10.19 -2.55 -20.20
CA LYS A 132 10.59 -2.04 -21.52
C LYS A 132 9.82 -2.75 -22.64
N SER A 133 9.68 -4.06 -22.53
CA SER A 133 8.94 -4.86 -23.51
C SER A 133 7.45 -4.51 -23.54
N MET A 134 6.82 -4.33 -22.36
CA MET A 134 5.44 -3.85 -22.26
C MET A 134 5.26 -2.46 -22.86
N ILE A 135 6.14 -1.50 -22.53
CA ILE A 135 6.10 -0.14 -23.10
C ILE A 135 6.28 -0.19 -24.62
N PHE A 136 7.17 -1.06 -25.12
CA PHE A 136 7.38 -1.27 -26.54
C PHE A 136 6.14 -1.85 -27.24
N LEU A 137 5.36 -2.73 -26.61
CA LEU A 137 4.10 -3.22 -27.19
C LEU A 137 3.05 -2.11 -27.28
N LEU A 138 3.01 -1.18 -26.32
CA LEU A 138 2.07 -0.07 -26.28
C LEU A 138 2.48 1.14 -27.15
N ARG A 139 3.24 0.94 -28.24
CA ARG A 139 3.87 2.00 -29.07
C ARG A 139 3.00 3.27 -29.21
N GLY A 140 3.58 4.43 -28.89
CA GLY A 140 2.97 5.75 -29.05
C GLY A 140 1.92 6.12 -27.99
N SER A 141 1.61 5.20 -27.09
CA SER A 141 0.54 5.31 -26.11
C SER A 141 1.04 5.57 -24.68
N VAL A 142 2.37 5.61 -24.50
CA VAL A 142 3.09 5.82 -23.23
C VAL A 142 4.21 6.84 -23.47
N PRO A 143 4.49 7.77 -22.52
CA PRO A 143 5.55 8.75 -22.67
C PRO A 143 6.93 8.08 -22.77
N ASN A 144 7.83 8.67 -23.54
CA ASN A 144 9.23 8.23 -23.60
C ASN A 144 10.03 8.77 -22.40
N ILE A 145 9.65 8.33 -21.20
CA ILE A 145 10.26 8.74 -19.92
C ILE A 145 10.61 7.45 -19.16
N GLN A 146 11.70 7.47 -18.39
CA GLN A 146 12.03 6.36 -17.50
C GLN A 146 10.91 6.18 -16.46
N MET A 147 10.34 4.97 -16.42
CA MET A 147 9.27 4.60 -15.49
C MET A 147 9.67 3.38 -14.66
N THR A 148 9.08 3.26 -13.49
CA THR A 148 9.09 2.02 -12.71
C THR A 148 7.81 1.24 -13.03
N SER A 149 7.76 -0.04 -12.69
CA SER A 149 6.55 -0.86 -12.87
C SER A 149 5.33 -0.23 -12.18
N ARG A 150 5.54 0.33 -10.98
CA ARG A 150 4.52 1.06 -10.21
C ARG A 150 4.03 2.32 -10.95
N SER A 151 4.94 3.19 -11.40
CA SER A 151 4.55 4.43 -12.08
C SER A 151 3.93 4.19 -13.46
N PHE A 152 4.32 3.11 -14.14
CA PHE A 152 3.69 2.65 -15.37
C PHE A 152 2.23 2.22 -15.15
N LEU A 153 1.96 1.40 -14.12
CA LEU A 153 0.59 0.97 -13.81
C LEU A 153 -0.28 2.15 -13.37
N THR A 154 0.22 3.04 -12.51
CA THR A 154 -0.48 4.31 -12.18
C THR A 154 -0.75 5.16 -13.41
N TYR A 155 0.15 5.17 -14.40
CA TYR A 155 -0.07 5.90 -15.65
C TYR A 155 -1.20 5.30 -16.48
N LEU A 156 -1.24 3.97 -16.64
CA LEU A 156 -2.32 3.31 -17.37
C LEU A 156 -3.69 3.57 -16.71
N GLU A 157 -3.73 3.50 -15.38
CA GLU A 157 -4.92 3.79 -14.58
C GLU A 157 -5.39 5.24 -14.80
N LYS A 158 -4.49 6.23 -14.69
CA LYS A 158 -4.80 7.66 -14.94
C LYS A 158 -5.21 7.98 -16.38
N LYS A 159 -4.96 7.07 -17.32
CA LYS A 159 -5.38 7.19 -18.73
C LYS A 159 -6.61 6.36 -19.04
N ASP A 160 -7.29 5.84 -18.02
CA ASP A 160 -8.49 5.01 -18.11
C ASP A 160 -8.28 3.77 -19.02
N LYS A 161 -7.02 3.33 -19.14
CA LYS A 161 -6.67 2.13 -19.92
C LYS A 161 -6.86 0.85 -19.11
N ILE A 162 -6.82 0.99 -17.79
CA ILE A 162 -7.08 -0.06 -16.81
C ILE A 162 -7.92 0.54 -15.67
N GLY A 163 -8.68 -0.29 -14.97
CA GLY A 163 -9.48 0.10 -13.81
C GLY A 163 -10.02 -1.13 -13.10
N GLU A 164 -10.75 -0.94 -12.00
CA GLU A 164 -11.28 -2.04 -11.20
C GLU A 164 -12.13 -3.02 -12.04
N ASP A 165 -12.93 -2.49 -12.97
CA ASP A 165 -13.78 -3.26 -13.89
C ASP A 165 -13.13 -3.61 -15.23
N ASN A 166 -11.89 -3.13 -15.48
CA ASN A 166 -11.22 -3.31 -16.76
C ASN A 166 -9.73 -3.61 -16.57
N VAL A 167 -9.41 -4.91 -16.55
CA VAL A 167 -8.02 -5.42 -16.49
C VAL A 167 -7.54 -6.02 -17.81
N THR A 168 -8.31 -5.93 -18.90
CA THR A 168 -8.02 -6.63 -20.16
C THR A 168 -6.67 -6.25 -20.76
N LEU A 169 -6.26 -4.98 -20.64
CA LEU A 169 -4.95 -4.56 -21.09
C LEU A 169 -3.82 -5.23 -20.30
N LEU A 170 -3.99 -5.39 -18.98
CA LEU A 170 -3.01 -6.07 -18.12
C LEU A 170 -2.89 -7.55 -18.49
N GLU A 171 -4.02 -8.21 -18.76
CA GLU A 171 -4.04 -9.60 -19.21
C GLU A 171 -3.27 -9.77 -20.51
N ASN A 172 -3.53 -8.92 -21.50
CA ASN A 172 -2.83 -9.00 -22.78
C ASN A 172 -1.32 -8.80 -22.60
N LEU A 173 -0.90 -7.79 -21.83
CA LEU A 173 0.51 -7.53 -21.56
C LEU A 173 1.18 -8.68 -20.79
N CYS A 174 0.55 -9.18 -19.73
CA CYS A 174 1.09 -10.25 -18.92
C CYS A 174 1.15 -11.56 -19.69
N GLN A 175 0.12 -11.92 -20.46
CA GLN A 175 0.10 -13.12 -21.29
C GLN A 175 1.26 -13.18 -22.29
N HIS A 176 1.68 -12.04 -22.85
CA HIS A 176 2.76 -11.99 -23.83
C HIS A 176 4.15 -11.83 -23.23
N ILE A 177 4.29 -11.06 -22.13
CA ILE A 177 5.60 -10.68 -21.59
C ILE A 177 5.90 -11.41 -20.28
N VAL A 178 4.93 -11.52 -19.36
CA VAL A 178 5.14 -12.09 -18.02
C VAL A 178 4.02 -13.08 -17.66
N PRO A 179 3.93 -14.25 -18.34
CA PRO A 179 2.79 -15.15 -18.23
C PRO A 179 2.52 -15.65 -16.80
N LYS A 180 3.58 -15.75 -15.98
CA LYS A 180 3.49 -16.10 -14.56
C LYS A 180 2.56 -15.17 -13.76
N LEU A 181 2.40 -13.91 -14.17
CA LEU A 181 1.54 -12.95 -13.46
C LEU A 181 0.06 -13.09 -13.79
N MET A 182 -0.31 -13.91 -14.79
CA MET A 182 -1.70 -14.20 -15.10
C MET A 182 -2.43 -14.84 -13.91
N GLU A 183 -1.74 -15.62 -13.08
CA GLU A 183 -2.35 -16.23 -11.89
C GLU A 183 -2.95 -15.19 -10.92
N LYS A 184 -2.34 -14.00 -10.84
CA LYS A 184 -2.78 -12.90 -9.99
C LYS A 184 -4.02 -12.21 -10.57
N LEU A 185 -4.05 -12.03 -11.89
CA LEU A 185 -5.20 -11.48 -12.60
C LEU A 185 -6.40 -12.42 -12.54
N ASP A 186 -6.18 -13.72 -12.74
CA ASP A 186 -7.21 -14.74 -12.63
C ASP A 186 -7.77 -14.84 -11.21
N LYS A 187 -6.91 -14.70 -10.20
CA LYS A 187 -7.34 -14.63 -8.79
C LYS A 187 -8.20 -13.40 -8.54
N TYR A 188 -7.77 -12.22 -8.99
CA TYR A 188 -8.54 -10.98 -8.83
C TYR A 188 -9.95 -11.09 -9.41
N LYS A 189 -10.09 -11.65 -10.63
CA LYS A 189 -11.40 -11.86 -11.27
C LYS A 189 -12.32 -12.85 -10.58
N ARG A 190 -11.81 -13.70 -9.67
CA ARG A 190 -12.63 -14.61 -8.87
C ARG A 190 -13.06 -14.00 -7.55
N GLU A 191 -12.34 -12.99 -7.07
CA GLU A 191 -12.54 -12.35 -5.76
C GLU A 191 -13.36 -11.05 -5.85
N VAL A 192 -13.49 -10.48 -7.05
CA VAL A 192 -14.31 -9.30 -7.39
C VAL A 192 -15.47 -9.73 -8.27
#